data_AF-A0A067CH65-F1
#
_entry.id   AF-A0A067CH65-F1
#
_cell.length_a   1.000
_cell.length_b   1.000
_cell.length_c   1.000
_cell.angle_alpha   90.00
_cell.angle_beta   90.00
_cell.angle_gamma   90.00
#
_symmetry.space_group_name_H-M   'P 1'
#
loop_
_entity.id
_entity.type
_entity.pdbx_description
1 polymer ?
#
loop_
_entity_poly.entity_id
_entity_poly.type
_entity_poly.pdbx_seq_one_letter_code
_entity_poly.pdbx_strand_id
1 'polypeptide(L)'
;MDDVQYSFAAKPRPVQTTRAKYREKKPSNTVFNIMNDPRVARGSVYAAANSIHLKRDAAPPAPTAPPPTVPVKKNSIYEPPTSLSTYIPVDLTAFLVEQTPTIESLDVQTQTDAFLPNDKHKKPFVLKKTGIDASTEILEEDGLFNFDAEVQPLLNVLVNKTLQQARAEVERETELHHISLYLSDLHVKKRVEADGVAKLVEAAVAAQEAKERETTERAQRLAEMDILQQKVAALKVGHRLLDDAIANADAQLRKNGVFYDPLKRLVETGFMKWMYTQADAAVDAHLVTHALLDDLLEYSLHKQRILATLARLPTTGDGCLLLDARHVDLWNVPAVGPIAYSPRHTFAVIEAHIEAWLQGNESTAELPRPDGGYLQALFP
;
A
#
# COMPACT_ATOMS: atom_id res chain seq x y z
N MET A 1 -3.92 45.19 69.62
CA MET A 1 -5.02 44.54 68.88
C MET A 1 -5.44 45.54 67.84
N ASP A 2 -4.85 45.46 66.66
CA ASP A 2 -5.13 46.35 65.54
C ASP A 2 -5.34 45.45 64.31
N ASP A 3 -6.61 45.18 64.03
CA ASP A 3 -7.07 44.40 62.88
C ASP A 3 -6.92 45.23 61.59
N VAL A 4 -5.92 44.91 60.78
CA VAL A 4 -5.81 45.47 59.42
C VAL A 4 -6.60 44.58 58.47
N GLN A 5 -7.84 44.99 58.23
CA GLN A 5 -8.81 44.35 57.35
C GLN A 5 -8.43 44.60 55.87
N TYR A 6 -7.68 43.66 55.27
CA TYR A 6 -7.31 43.70 53.85
C TYR A 6 -8.47 43.20 52.97
N SER A 7 -9.26 44.11 52.40
CA SER A 7 -10.33 43.76 51.46
C SER A 7 -9.84 43.83 50.00
N PHE A 8 -9.73 42.68 49.33
CA PHE A 8 -9.40 42.62 47.90
C PHE A 8 -10.68 42.42 47.07
N ALA A 9 -11.19 43.48 46.47
CA ALA A 9 -12.36 43.44 45.57
C ALA A 9 -11.91 43.64 44.12
N ALA A 10 -11.58 42.55 43.43
CA ALA A 10 -11.34 42.57 41.98
C ALA A 10 -12.67 42.32 41.24
N LYS A 11 -13.08 43.27 40.39
CA LYS A 11 -14.27 43.09 39.51
C LYS A 11 -14.00 41.99 38.48
N PRO A 12 -14.96 41.10 38.18
CA PRO A 12 -14.77 40.02 37.22
C PRO A 12 -14.51 40.58 35.81
N ARG A 13 -13.39 40.16 35.19
CA ARG A 13 -13.08 40.43 33.78
C ARG A 13 -13.52 39.22 32.92
N PRO A 14 -14.31 39.43 31.86
CA PRO A 14 -14.69 38.34 30.96
C PRO A 14 -13.47 37.84 30.16
N VAL A 15 -13.34 36.51 30.07
CA VAL A 15 -12.32 35.83 29.26
C VAL A 15 -12.62 36.11 27.78
N GLN A 16 -11.78 36.91 27.13
CA GLN A 16 -11.81 37.11 25.68
C GLN A 16 -11.42 35.80 25.00
N THR A 17 -12.40 34.96 24.65
CA THR A 17 -12.19 33.76 23.84
C THR A 17 -11.98 34.16 22.38
N THR A 18 -10.78 34.63 22.04
CA THR A 18 -10.35 34.73 20.63
C THR A 18 -9.97 33.34 20.13
N ARG A 19 -10.94 32.42 20.07
CA ARG A 19 -10.80 31.20 19.27
C ARG A 19 -11.08 31.58 17.82
N ALA A 20 -10.03 31.67 17.01
CA ALA A 20 -10.17 31.79 15.56
C ALA A 20 -10.93 30.55 15.04
N LYS A 21 -11.96 30.77 14.23
CA LYS A 21 -12.70 29.71 13.54
C LYS A 21 -11.77 28.95 12.60
N TYR A 22 -11.89 27.62 12.58
CA TYR A 22 -11.13 26.70 11.75
C TYR A 22 -11.19 27.12 10.27
N ARG A 23 -10.01 27.35 9.68
CA ARG A 23 -9.83 27.67 8.26
C ARG A 23 -9.03 26.54 7.64
N GLU A 24 -9.67 25.79 6.74
CA GLU A 24 -9.00 24.77 5.93
C GLU A 24 -7.84 25.41 5.15
N LYS A 25 -6.62 25.01 5.47
CA LYS A 25 -5.42 25.39 4.71
C LYS A 25 -5.18 24.32 3.64
N LYS A 26 -5.32 24.71 2.37
CA LYS A 26 -4.75 23.95 1.24
C LYS A 26 -3.24 23.78 1.46
N PRO A 27 -2.64 22.64 1.06
CA PRO A 27 -1.22 22.40 1.26
C PRO A 27 -0.41 23.35 0.37
N SER A 28 0.19 24.35 0.99
CA SER A 28 1.21 25.18 0.36
C SER A 28 2.49 24.36 0.30
N ASN A 29 2.94 24.06 -0.91
CA ASN A 29 4.19 23.37 -1.20
C ASN A 29 5.39 24.35 -1.02
N THR A 30 5.50 24.94 0.16
CA THR A 30 6.64 25.77 0.54
C THR A 30 7.61 24.90 1.31
N VAL A 31 8.82 24.75 0.77
CA VAL A 31 9.95 24.08 1.40
C VAL A 31 10.08 24.62 2.83
N PHE A 32 9.77 23.79 3.82
CA PHE A 32 9.87 24.15 5.23
C PHE A 32 11.36 24.35 5.54
N ASN A 33 11.76 25.61 5.63
CA ASN A 33 13.11 25.96 6.03
C ASN A 33 13.28 25.55 7.51
N ILE A 34 14.04 24.47 7.73
CA ILE A 34 14.40 23.92 9.05
C ILE A 34 15.01 25.01 9.94
N MET A 35 15.53 26.10 9.35
CA MET A 35 16.03 27.27 10.08
C MET A 35 14.98 27.98 10.93
N ASN A 36 13.67 27.79 10.69
CA ASN A 36 12.61 28.45 11.45
C ASN A 36 11.66 27.46 12.18
N ASP A 37 12.04 26.19 12.31
CA ASP A 37 11.19 25.19 12.98
C ASP A 37 11.33 25.28 14.52
N PRO A 38 10.22 25.55 15.26
CA PRO A 38 10.23 25.66 16.72
C PRO A 38 10.54 24.35 17.46
N ARG A 39 10.57 23.21 16.77
CA ARG A 39 10.92 21.90 17.36
C ARG A 39 12.42 21.63 17.38
N VAL A 40 13.22 22.43 16.67
CA VAL A 40 14.68 22.28 16.60
C VAL A 40 15.31 23.18 17.66
N ALA A 41 15.75 22.58 18.77
CA ALA A 41 16.43 23.28 19.84
C ALA A 41 17.83 23.72 19.38
N ARG A 42 17.94 24.96 18.90
CA ARG A 42 19.25 25.61 18.68
C ARG A 42 19.66 26.33 19.95
N GLY A 43 20.87 26.03 20.43
CA GLY A 43 21.47 26.72 21.55
C GLY A 43 21.35 28.24 21.38
N SER A 44 20.84 28.89 22.44
CA SER A 44 20.79 30.35 22.65
C SER A 44 22.04 31.02 22.06
N VAL A 45 21.94 31.94 21.09
CA VAL A 45 21.97 33.40 21.36
C VAL A 45 21.11 34.28 20.39
N TYR A 46 20.65 33.79 19.22
CA TYR A 46 20.20 34.72 18.15
C TYR A 46 18.69 34.93 17.93
N ALA A 47 17.81 34.35 18.76
CA ALA A 47 16.36 34.40 18.50
C ALA A 47 15.61 35.62 19.09
N ALA A 48 16.23 36.46 19.91
CA ALA A 48 15.52 37.55 20.60
C ALA A 48 15.29 38.81 19.75
N ALA A 49 15.95 38.96 18.58
CA ALA A 49 15.96 40.24 17.86
C ALA A 49 14.76 40.48 16.91
N ASN A 50 13.96 39.46 16.57
CA ASN A 50 13.02 39.57 15.44
C ASN A 50 11.53 39.45 15.82
N SER A 51 11.15 39.70 17.08
CA SER A 51 9.74 39.61 17.53
C SER A 51 9.14 40.91 18.06
N ILE A 52 9.64 42.07 17.63
CA ILE A 52 8.98 43.35 17.87
C ILE A 52 8.91 44.10 16.55
N HIS A 53 7.74 44.67 16.27
CA HIS A 53 7.36 45.49 15.10
C HIS A 53 6.63 44.76 13.96
N LEU A 54 5.35 44.45 14.21
CA LEU A 54 4.34 44.52 13.18
C LEU A 54 3.13 45.33 13.67
N LYS A 55 3.25 46.66 13.62
CA LYS A 55 2.13 47.56 13.33
C LYS A 55 2.66 48.72 12.49
N ARG A 56 2.07 48.84 11.31
CA ARG A 56 2.33 49.81 10.26
C ARG A 56 1.15 50.76 10.29
N ASP A 57 1.40 52.04 10.54
CA ASP A 57 0.52 53.15 10.17
C ASP A 57 1.41 54.36 9.84
N ALA A 58 0.98 55.14 8.85
CA ALA A 58 1.76 56.04 8.02
C ALA A 58 1.86 57.48 8.55
N ALA A 59 3.02 58.14 8.36
CA ALA A 59 3.22 59.60 8.11
C ALA A 59 4.73 59.96 8.02
N PRO A 60 5.13 61.09 7.37
CA PRO A 60 6.45 61.29 6.71
C PRO A 60 7.55 61.91 7.60
N PRO A 61 8.83 61.98 7.14
CA PRO A 61 10.00 62.02 8.01
C PRO A 61 10.50 63.45 8.33
N ALA A 62 10.90 63.66 9.58
CA ALA A 62 11.78 64.75 10.00
C ALA A 62 13.09 64.14 10.54
N PRO A 63 14.28 64.71 10.25
CA PRO A 63 15.55 64.10 10.59
C PRO A 63 16.00 64.55 11.98
N THR A 64 16.19 63.61 12.90
CA THR A 64 17.01 63.82 14.09
C THR A 64 17.75 62.53 14.41
N ALA A 65 19.08 62.63 14.39
CA ALA A 65 20.00 61.55 14.67
C ALA A 65 19.79 60.99 16.10
N PRO A 66 19.78 59.66 16.29
CA PRO A 66 19.78 59.07 17.63
C PRO A 66 21.21 59.07 18.20
N PRO A 67 21.39 59.31 19.52
CA PRO A 67 22.69 59.14 20.17
C PRO A 67 23.03 57.63 20.30
N PRO A 68 24.32 57.25 20.36
CA PRO A 68 24.72 55.85 20.48
C PRO A 68 24.34 55.30 21.86
N THR A 69 23.46 54.29 21.88
CA THR A 69 23.15 53.49 23.07
C THR A 69 24.32 52.56 23.39
N VAL A 70 24.96 52.78 24.53
CA VAL A 70 25.98 51.88 25.10
C VAL A 70 25.27 50.66 25.70
N PRO A 71 25.65 49.41 25.40
CA PRO A 71 25.00 48.24 25.98
C PRO A 71 25.39 48.11 27.46
N VAL A 72 24.38 48.09 28.34
CA VAL A 72 24.55 47.74 29.75
C VAL A 72 24.88 46.25 29.84
N LYS A 73 26.14 45.93 30.17
CA LYS A 73 26.57 44.57 30.51
C LYS A 73 25.89 44.16 31.82
N LYS A 74 25.26 42.99 31.83
CA LYS A 74 24.75 42.36 33.05
C LYS A 74 25.93 41.70 33.75
N ASN A 75 26.38 42.29 34.86
CA ASN A 75 27.46 41.75 35.68
C ASN A 75 27.04 40.37 36.22
N SER A 76 27.81 39.33 35.89
CA SER A 76 27.63 38.01 36.47
C SER A 76 28.30 37.95 37.85
N ILE A 77 27.76 37.18 38.79
CA ILE A 77 28.29 37.02 40.15
C ILE A 77 29.70 36.38 40.16
N TYR A 78 30.15 35.84 39.03
CA TYR A 78 31.46 35.21 38.85
C TYR A 78 32.53 36.13 38.23
N GLU A 79 32.24 37.43 38.04
CA GLU A 79 33.20 38.39 37.48
C GLU A 79 33.93 39.13 38.61
N PRO A 80 35.27 39.01 38.76
CA PRO A 80 35.99 39.68 39.82
C PRO A 80 35.90 41.22 39.63
N PRO A 81 35.74 42.01 40.71
CA PRO A 81 35.56 43.46 40.61
C PRO A 81 36.82 44.09 39.98
N THR A 82 36.71 44.44 38.70
CA THR A 82 37.76 45.15 37.96
C THR A 82 37.63 46.64 38.26
N SER A 83 37.94 47.07 39.48
CA SER A 83 38.08 48.50 39.79
C SER A 83 38.88 48.75 41.08
N LEU A 84 40.13 48.31 41.11
CA LEU A 84 41.14 48.87 42.03
C LEU A 84 42.48 49.04 41.32
N SER A 85 42.48 49.81 40.22
CA SER A 85 43.72 50.38 39.69
C SER A 85 43.41 51.73 39.06
N THR A 86 43.26 52.75 39.91
CA THR A 86 43.44 54.13 39.47
C THR A 86 44.93 54.37 39.29
N TYR A 87 45.46 54.02 38.12
CA TYR A 87 46.77 54.50 37.72
C TYR A 87 46.63 56.01 37.44
N ILE A 88 47.12 56.83 38.37
CA ILE A 88 47.28 58.27 38.16
C ILE A 88 48.66 58.42 37.51
N PRO A 89 48.77 58.82 36.23
CA PRO A 89 50.07 59.05 35.62
C PRO A 89 50.71 60.27 36.30
N VAL A 90 51.70 60.03 37.15
CA VAL A 90 52.55 61.08 37.72
C VAL A 90 53.58 61.43 36.65
N ASP A 91 53.54 62.67 36.17
CA ASP A 91 54.50 63.17 35.19
C ASP A 91 55.84 63.47 35.88
N LEU A 92 56.83 62.60 35.64
CA LEU A 92 58.17 62.69 36.21
C LEU A 92 59.13 63.54 35.37
N THR A 93 58.66 64.15 34.26
CA THR A 93 59.51 64.93 33.35
C THR A 93 60.27 66.06 34.04
N ALA A 94 59.68 66.69 35.06
CA ALA A 94 60.32 67.76 35.83
C ALA A 94 61.50 67.30 36.71
N PHE A 95 61.56 66.00 37.06
CA PHE A 95 62.58 65.43 37.95
C PHE A 95 63.60 64.54 37.21
N LEU A 96 63.42 64.34 35.90
CA LEU A 96 64.31 63.57 35.04
C LEU A 96 65.55 64.35 34.58
N VAL A 97 65.58 65.68 34.78
CA VAL A 97 66.71 66.54 34.45
C VAL A 97 67.32 67.07 35.74
N GLU A 98 68.62 66.77 35.95
CA GLU A 98 69.39 67.29 37.08
C GLU A 98 69.48 68.82 36.97
N GLN A 99 68.83 69.53 37.90
CA GLN A 99 68.87 70.99 37.94
C GLN A 99 70.21 71.45 38.52
N THR A 100 71.20 71.64 37.65
CA THR A 100 72.45 72.30 38.02
C THR A 100 72.20 73.80 38.16
N PRO A 101 72.62 74.45 39.27
CA PRO A 101 72.43 75.88 39.44
C PRO A 101 73.27 76.62 38.40
N THR A 102 72.65 77.54 37.66
CA THR A 102 73.35 78.38 36.69
C THR A 102 74.34 79.28 37.43
N ILE A 103 75.64 79.03 37.27
CA ILE A 103 76.69 79.87 37.83
C ILE A 103 76.91 81.03 36.85
N GLU A 104 76.70 82.26 37.30
CA GLU A 104 77.04 83.45 36.52
C GLU A 104 78.57 83.57 36.40
N SER A 105 79.11 83.24 35.23
CA SER A 105 80.53 83.42 34.93
C SER A 105 80.80 84.86 34.49
N LEU A 106 81.51 85.62 35.33
CA LEU A 106 82.07 86.91 34.95
C LEU A 106 83.44 86.67 34.29
N ASP A 107 83.53 86.91 32.98
CA ASP A 107 84.78 86.85 32.25
C ASP A 107 85.54 88.18 32.39
N VAL A 108 86.64 88.16 33.14
CA VAL A 108 87.51 89.32 33.36
C VAL A 108 88.80 89.10 32.58
N GLN A 109 88.99 89.85 31.51
CA GLN A 109 90.20 89.76 30.69
C GLN A 109 91.32 90.60 31.32
N THR A 110 92.29 89.93 31.94
CA THR A 110 93.54 90.55 32.41
C THR A 110 94.65 90.36 31.38
N GLN A 111 95.22 91.46 30.90
CA GLN A 111 96.38 91.46 30.02
C GLN A 111 97.63 91.05 30.82
N THR A 112 98.08 89.82 30.62
CA THR A 112 99.31 89.30 31.24
C THR A 112 100.24 88.79 30.13
N ASP A 113 101.52 89.14 30.22
CA ASP A 113 102.56 88.80 29.26
C ASP A 113 102.79 87.28 29.17
N ALA A 114 103.25 86.79 28.03
CA ALA A 114 103.44 85.36 27.78
C ALA A 114 104.63 84.82 28.60
N PHE A 115 104.34 84.02 29.63
CA PHE A 115 105.37 83.34 30.44
C PHE A 115 106.26 82.44 29.57
N LEU A 116 107.57 82.72 29.53
CA LEU A 116 108.56 81.79 28.97
C LEU A 116 108.81 80.63 29.96
N PRO A 117 108.84 79.36 29.50
CA PRO A 117 109.12 78.21 30.36
C PRO A 117 110.55 78.27 30.95
N ASN A 118 110.65 78.26 32.29
CA ASN A 118 111.92 78.13 33.00
C ASN A 118 112.23 76.65 33.25
N ASP A 119 113.00 76.01 32.37
CA ASP A 119 113.37 74.59 32.45
C ASP A 119 114.41 74.24 33.55
N LYS A 120 114.71 75.16 34.48
CA LYS A 120 115.79 74.99 35.48
C LYS A 120 115.42 74.11 36.70
N HIS A 121 114.18 73.65 36.83
CA HIS A 121 113.75 72.82 37.98
C HIS A 121 113.01 71.53 37.55
N LYS A 122 113.68 70.66 36.78
CA LYS A 122 113.15 69.35 36.34
C LYS A 122 113.38 68.19 37.34
N LYS A 123 113.39 68.46 38.64
CA LYS A 123 113.30 67.41 39.67
C LYS A 123 112.23 67.80 40.69
N PRO A 124 111.10 67.07 40.78
CA PRO A 124 110.12 67.31 41.83
C PRO A 124 110.77 67.07 43.20
N PHE A 125 110.61 68.03 44.10
CA PHE A 125 111.11 67.94 45.46
C PHE A 125 110.28 66.91 46.25
N VAL A 126 110.87 65.75 46.53
CA VAL A 126 110.24 64.69 47.35
C VAL A 126 110.77 64.80 48.78
N LEU A 127 109.87 65.11 49.72
CA LEU A 127 110.15 65.15 51.15
C LEU A 127 110.50 63.75 51.67
N LYS A 128 111.53 63.60 52.51
CA LYS A 128 111.82 62.31 53.17
C LYS A 128 110.68 61.98 54.14
N LYS A 129 110.17 60.74 54.09
CA LYS A 129 109.14 60.26 55.02
C LYS A 129 109.64 60.44 56.46
N THR A 130 108.90 61.22 57.24
CA THR A 130 109.15 61.44 58.67
C THR A 130 107.90 60.99 59.43
N GLY A 131 108.01 59.86 60.13
CA GLY A 131 106.92 59.18 60.84
C GLY A 131 107.29 57.73 61.12
N ILE A 132 106.78 57.15 62.21
CA ILE A 132 106.91 55.72 62.51
C ILE A 132 105.75 55.01 61.84
N ASP A 133 106.04 54.02 61.01
CA ASP A 133 105.00 53.17 60.44
C ASP A 133 104.47 52.22 61.52
N ALA A 134 103.16 52.30 61.79
CA ALA A 134 102.46 51.41 62.69
C ALA A 134 101.37 50.66 61.91
N SER A 135 101.39 49.33 61.97
CA SER A 135 100.30 48.48 61.50
C SER A 135 99.58 47.93 62.73
N THR A 136 98.27 48.11 62.78
CA THR A 136 97.39 47.47 63.77
C THR A 136 96.56 46.42 63.05
N GLU A 137 96.60 45.18 63.53
CA GLU A 137 95.77 44.07 63.06
C GLU A 137 94.86 43.61 64.20
N ILE A 138 93.62 43.25 63.85
CA ILE A 138 92.65 42.68 64.80
C ILE A 138 92.91 41.18 64.87
N LEU A 139 93.24 40.69 66.05
CA LEU A 139 93.50 39.29 66.31
C LEU A 139 92.20 38.58 66.71
N GLU A 140 92.15 37.26 66.52
CA GLU A 140 90.98 36.45 66.89
C GLU A 140 90.71 36.49 68.42
N GLU A 141 91.74 36.78 69.22
CA GLU A 141 91.67 36.97 70.67
C GLU A 141 90.99 38.29 71.10
N ASP A 142 90.84 39.26 70.19
CA ASP A 142 90.23 40.57 70.51
C ASP A 142 88.71 40.46 70.74
N GLY A 143 88.08 39.33 70.40
CA GLY A 143 86.70 39.01 70.79
C GLY A 143 85.64 39.93 70.19
N LEU A 144 85.88 40.50 69.01
CA LEU A 144 84.93 41.40 68.33
C LEU A 144 83.65 40.71 67.83
N PHE A 145 83.62 39.38 67.75
CA PHE A 145 82.46 38.63 67.25
C PHE A 145 81.37 38.49 68.31
N ASN A 146 80.21 39.09 68.05
CA ASN A 146 79.02 38.92 68.89
C ASN A 146 78.05 37.91 68.27
N PHE A 147 78.05 36.68 68.78
CA PHE A 147 77.19 35.60 68.28
C PHE A 147 75.70 35.98 68.27
N ASP A 148 75.22 36.66 69.32
CA ASP A 148 73.80 37.00 69.45
C ASP A 148 73.34 38.00 68.39
N ALA A 149 74.24 38.89 67.92
CA ALA A 149 73.94 39.82 66.84
C ALA A 149 74.00 39.13 65.47
N GLU A 150 75.00 38.27 65.27
CA GLU A 150 75.27 37.63 63.97
C GLU A 150 74.32 36.45 63.67
N VAL A 151 73.77 35.79 64.69
CA VAL A 151 72.79 34.70 64.51
C VAL A 151 71.37 35.20 64.19
N GLN A 152 71.05 36.45 64.53
CA GLN A 152 69.69 37.01 64.35
C GLN A 152 69.19 36.95 62.89
N PRO A 153 69.97 37.36 61.87
CA PRO A 153 69.53 37.26 60.47
C PRO A 153 69.26 35.82 60.05
N LEU A 154 70.12 34.88 60.47
CA LEU A 154 69.96 33.46 60.16
C LEU A 154 68.69 32.89 60.79
N LEU A 155 68.48 33.15 62.09
CA LEU A 155 67.30 32.69 62.82
C LEU A 155 66.02 33.29 62.22
N ASN A 156 66.02 34.58 61.88
CA ASN A 156 64.88 35.23 61.23
C ASN A 156 64.52 34.56 59.90
N VAL A 157 65.51 34.25 59.06
CA VAL A 157 65.27 33.57 57.78
C VAL A 157 64.73 32.15 58.01
N LEU A 158 65.32 31.40 58.94
CA LEU A 158 64.88 30.02 59.24
C LEU A 158 63.45 29.98 59.80
N VAL A 159 63.15 30.82 60.79
CA VAL A 159 61.82 30.88 61.40
C VAL A 159 60.78 31.38 60.39
N ASN A 160 61.08 32.44 59.63
CA ASN A 160 60.13 32.94 58.65
C ASN A 160 59.88 31.94 57.52
N LYS A 161 60.93 31.27 57.01
CA LYS A 161 60.78 30.28 55.95
C LYS A 161 59.99 29.06 56.44
N THR A 162 60.28 28.56 57.64
CA THR A 162 59.55 27.42 58.21
C THR A 162 58.09 27.76 58.47
N LEU A 163 57.78 28.94 59.02
CA LEU A 163 56.41 29.39 59.23
C LEU A 163 55.66 29.61 57.91
N GLN A 164 56.30 30.23 56.91
CA GLN A 164 55.69 30.44 55.59
C GLN A 164 55.42 29.11 54.89
N GLN A 165 56.37 28.17 54.95
CA GLN A 165 56.19 26.84 54.36
C GLN A 165 55.08 26.07 55.07
N ALA A 166 55.08 26.02 56.41
CA ALA A 166 54.03 25.36 57.18
C ALA A 166 52.65 25.95 56.89
N ARG A 167 52.55 27.28 56.81
CA ARG A 167 51.30 27.96 56.44
C ARG A 167 50.83 27.57 55.04
N ALA A 168 51.72 27.62 54.04
CA ALA A 168 51.37 27.28 52.68
C ALA A 168 50.96 25.81 52.53
N GLU A 169 51.59 24.90 53.28
CA GLU A 169 51.22 23.49 53.33
C GLU A 169 49.82 23.28 53.91
N VAL A 170 49.52 23.92 55.05
CA VAL A 170 48.20 23.85 55.68
C VAL A 170 47.12 24.42 54.76
N GLU A 171 47.35 25.61 54.17
CA GLU A 171 46.40 26.22 53.22
C GLU A 171 46.14 25.26 52.04
N ARG A 172 47.20 24.72 51.41
CA ARG A 172 47.08 23.77 50.31
C ARG A 172 46.32 22.49 50.70
N GLU A 173 46.59 21.92 51.87
CA GLU A 173 45.89 20.72 52.35
C GLU A 173 44.41 20.98 52.60
N THR A 174 44.07 22.13 53.18
CA THR A 174 42.67 22.53 53.38
C THR A 174 41.94 22.74 52.06
N GLU A 175 42.58 23.36 51.07
CA GLU A 175 42.03 23.53 49.72
C GLU A 175 41.80 22.18 49.04
N LEU A 176 42.79 21.28 49.05
CA LEU A 176 42.66 19.94 48.47
C LEU A 176 41.56 19.14 49.16
N HIS A 177 41.40 19.27 50.48
CA HIS A 177 40.32 18.64 51.22
C HIS A 177 38.95 19.16 50.76
N HIS A 178 38.78 20.48 50.64
CA HIS A 178 37.53 21.07 50.15
C HIS A 178 37.22 20.68 48.71
N ILE A 179 38.22 20.63 47.83
CA ILE A 179 38.06 20.17 46.45
C ILE A 179 37.62 18.70 46.44
N SER A 180 38.24 17.86 47.27
CA SER A 180 37.87 16.44 47.38
C SER A 180 36.42 16.26 47.82
N LEU A 181 35.99 16.99 48.85
CA LEU A 181 34.61 16.98 49.32
C LEU A 181 33.64 17.44 48.22
N TYR A 182 33.95 18.56 47.55
CA TYR A 182 33.13 19.07 46.45
C TYR A 182 32.99 18.07 45.30
N LEU A 183 34.10 17.45 44.88
CA LEU A 183 34.08 16.44 43.82
C LEU A 183 33.30 15.19 44.24
N SER A 184 33.40 14.78 45.50
CA SER A 184 32.64 13.64 46.03
C SER A 184 31.14 13.88 45.97
N ASP A 185 30.67 15.07 46.39
CA ASP A 185 29.26 15.47 46.33
C ASP A 185 28.78 15.59 44.88
N LEU A 186 29.59 16.19 44.00
CA LEU A 186 29.30 16.29 42.58
C LEU A 186 29.14 14.89 41.95
N HIS A 187 30.03 13.95 42.27
CA HIS A 187 29.92 12.57 41.79
C HIS A 187 28.67 11.87 42.30
N VAL A 188 28.28 12.07 43.56
CA VAL A 188 27.03 11.52 44.10
C VAL A 188 25.84 12.09 43.34
N LYS A 189 25.77 13.41 43.15
CA LYS A 189 24.69 14.07 42.38
C LYS A 189 24.60 13.54 40.95
N LYS A 190 25.73 13.44 40.25
CA LYS A 190 25.78 12.88 38.88
C LYS A 190 25.32 11.43 38.82
N ARG A 191 25.66 10.60 39.81
CA ARG A 191 25.18 9.21 39.86
C ARG A 191 23.67 9.15 40.03
N VAL A 192 23.12 9.95 40.95
CA VAL A 192 21.67 10.04 41.18
C VAL A 192 20.95 10.53 39.93
N GLU A 193 21.49 11.55 39.25
CA GLU A 193 20.95 12.04 37.97
C GLU A 193 21.01 10.97 36.87
N ALA A 194 22.14 10.28 36.72
CA ALA A 194 22.30 9.21 35.75
C ALA A 194 21.32 8.05 35.99
N ASP A 195 21.13 7.65 37.25
CA ASP A 195 20.14 6.62 37.63
C ASP A 195 18.71 7.10 37.35
N GLY A 196 18.42 8.37 37.58
CA GLY A 196 17.14 8.98 37.24
C GLY A 196 16.87 8.96 35.73
N VAL A 197 17.86 9.35 34.93
CA VAL A 197 17.78 9.31 33.46
C VAL A 197 17.62 7.87 32.97
N ALA A 198 18.37 6.91 33.51
CA ALA A 198 18.27 5.50 33.14
C ALA A 198 16.84 4.96 33.34
N LYS A 199 16.22 5.25 34.49
CA LYS A 199 14.82 4.86 34.77
C LYS A 199 13.82 5.50 33.81
N LEU A 200 14.02 6.77 33.46
CA LEU A 200 13.16 7.45 32.48
C LEU A 200 13.29 6.85 31.08
N VAL A 201 14.52 6.50 30.67
CA VAL A 201 14.78 5.84 29.39
C VAL A 201 14.12 4.47 29.35
N GLU A 202 14.27 3.66 30.40
CA GLU A 202 13.63 2.34 30.50
C GLU A 202 12.09 2.45 30.41
N ALA A 203 11.49 3.39 31.13
CA ALA A 203 10.06 3.64 31.05
C ALA A 203 9.61 4.10 29.65
N ALA A 204 10.41 4.94 28.97
CA ALA A 204 10.12 5.39 27.62
C ALA A 204 10.21 4.24 26.60
N VAL A 205 11.23 3.38 26.71
CA VAL A 205 11.38 2.19 25.87
C VAL A 205 10.20 1.25 26.07
N ALA A 206 9.83 0.93 27.32
CA ALA A 206 8.69 0.07 27.62
C ALA A 206 7.37 0.64 27.07
N ALA A 207 7.14 1.95 27.19
CA ALA A 207 5.96 2.61 26.64
C ALA A 207 5.95 2.56 25.10
N GLN A 208 7.11 2.71 24.47
CA GLN A 208 7.23 2.63 23.02
C GLN A 208 6.99 1.20 22.51
N GLU A 209 7.56 0.19 23.17
CA GLU A 209 7.30 -1.22 22.83
C GLU A 209 5.81 -1.57 22.97
N ALA A 210 5.15 -1.12 24.04
CA ALA A 210 3.72 -1.35 24.23
C ALA A 210 2.89 -0.71 23.10
N LYS A 211 3.24 0.51 22.70
CA LYS A 211 2.60 1.20 21.58
C LYS A 211 2.85 0.47 20.26
N GLU A 212 4.07 0.01 20.01
CA GLU A 212 4.40 -0.75 18.81
C GLU A 212 3.59 -2.05 18.74
N ARG A 213 3.49 -2.80 19.85
CA ARG A 213 2.64 -4.00 19.94
C ARG A 213 1.19 -3.67 19.60
N GLU A 214 0.60 -2.64 20.21
CA GLU A 214 -0.78 -2.21 19.92
C GLU A 214 -0.96 -1.84 18.43
N THR A 215 0.00 -1.13 17.83
CA THR A 215 -0.08 -0.78 16.41
C THR A 215 -0.01 -2.00 15.51
N THR A 216 0.83 -2.99 15.83
CA THR A 216 0.94 -4.23 15.05
C THR A 216 -0.34 -5.06 15.16
N GLU A 217 -0.91 -5.23 16.35
CA GLU A 217 -2.17 -5.94 16.56
C GLU A 217 -3.34 -5.24 15.85
N ARG A 218 -3.37 -3.91 15.88
CA ARG A 218 -4.38 -3.12 15.16
C ARG A 218 -4.23 -3.28 13.65
N ALA A 219 -3.01 -3.27 13.13
CA ALA A 219 -2.75 -3.47 11.70
C ALA A 219 -3.17 -4.88 11.25
N GLN A 220 -2.87 -5.91 12.04
CA GLN A 220 -3.31 -7.29 11.78
C GLN A 220 -4.83 -7.40 11.77
N ARG A 221 -5.52 -6.87 12.79
CA ARG A 221 -6.98 -6.86 12.84
C ARG A 221 -7.60 -6.15 11.64
N LEU A 222 -7.04 -5.02 11.21
CA LEU A 222 -7.52 -4.30 10.02
C LEU A 222 -7.33 -5.15 8.75
N ALA A 223 -6.18 -5.79 8.57
CA ALA A 223 -5.94 -6.67 7.43
C ALA A 223 -6.92 -7.86 7.40
N GLU A 224 -7.20 -8.47 8.56
CA GLU A 224 -8.20 -9.54 8.68
C GLU A 224 -9.62 -9.05 8.37
N MET A 225 -9.98 -7.85 8.85
CA MET A 225 -11.27 -7.21 8.56
C MET A 225 -11.42 -6.95 7.05
N ASP A 226 -10.37 -6.46 6.38
CA ASP A 226 -10.39 -6.21 4.94
C ASP A 226 -10.60 -7.51 4.14
N ILE A 227 -9.92 -8.59 4.51
CA ILE A 227 -10.11 -9.91 3.90
C ILE A 227 -11.54 -10.40 4.12
N LEU A 228 -12.08 -10.26 5.34
CA LEU A 228 -13.46 -10.64 5.63
C LEU A 228 -14.47 -9.82 4.84
N GLN A 229 -14.26 -8.50 4.74
CA GLN A 229 -15.12 -7.62 3.93
C GLN A 229 -15.12 -8.04 2.47
N GLN A 230 -13.95 -8.34 1.89
CA GLN A 230 -13.85 -8.83 0.51
C GLN A 230 -14.56 -10.18 0.33
N LYS A 231 -14.40 -11.12 1.27
CA LYS A 231 -15.09 -12.42 1.23
C LYS A 231 -16.61 -12.26 1.30
N VAL A 232 -17.11 -11.42 2.21
CA VAL A 232 -18.55 -11.16 2.36
C VAL A 232 -19.10 -10.45 1.12
N ALA A 233 -18.36 -9.50 0.55
CA ALA A 233 -18.72 -8.83 -0.69
C ALA A 233 -18.78 -9.81 -1.87
N ALA A 234 -17.75 -10.66 -2.02
CA ALA A 234 -17.69 -11.69 -3.06
C ALA A 234 -18.83 -12.71 -2.92
N LEU A 235 -19.15 -13.15 -1.70
CA LEU A 235 -20.27 -14.03 -1.44
C LEU A 235 -21.59 -13.39 -1.86
N LYS A 236 -21.83 -12.13 -1.47
CA LYS A 236 -23.07 -11.42 -1.81
C LYS A 236 -23.22 -11.20 -3.32
N VAL A 237 -22.13 -10.89 -4.00
CA VAL A 237 -22.10 -10.79 -5.48
C VAL A 237 -22.32 -12.16 -6.10
N GLY A 238 -21.68 -13.20 -5.56
CA GLY A 238 -21.81 -14.58 -6.02
C GLY A 238 -23.24 -15.09 -5.96
N HIS A 239 -23.95 -14.90 -4.84
CA HIS A 239 -25.36 -15.28 -4.75
C HIS A 239 -26.22 -14.56 -5.79
N ARG A 240 -26.08 -13.24 -5.93
CA ARG A 240 -26.85 -12.48 -6.93
C ARG A 240 -26.55 -12.94 -8.35
N LEU A 241 -25.28 -13.13 -8.70
CA LEU A 241 -24.88 -13.57 -10.02
C LEU A 241 -25.35 -15.00 -10.30
N LEU A 242 -25.31 -15.89 -9.31
CA LEU A 242 -25.81 -17.26 -9.43
C LEU A 242 -27.31 -17.28 -9.66
N ASP A 243 -28.08 -16.50 -8.89
CA ASP A 243 -29.53 -16.40 -9.06
C ASP A 243 -29.88 -15.88 -10.47
N ASP A 244 -29.17 -14.83 -10.93
CA ASP A 244 -29.33 -14.28 -12.27
C ASP A 244 -28.88 -15.27 -13.36
N ALA A 245 -27.78 -16.00 -13.15
CA ALA A 245 -27.26 -16.99 -14.09
C ALA A 245 -28.21 -18.19 -14.22
N ILE A 246 -28.78 -18.67 -13.12
CA ILE A 246 -29.79 -19.74 -13.13
C ILE A 246 -31.04 -19.27 -13.88
N ALA A 247 -31.54 -18.07 -13.57
CA ALA A 247 -32.69 -17.51 -14.28
C ALA A 247 -32.43 -17.35 -15.79
N ASN A 248 -31.24 -16.87 -16.17
CA ASN A 248 -30.83 -16.72 -17.56
C ASN A 248 -30.66 -18.07 -18.27
N ALA A 249 -30.03 -19.05 -17.60
CA ALA A 249 -29.86 -20.40 -18.14
C ALA A 249 -31.22 -21.08 -18.34
N ASP A 250 -32.13 -20.99 -17.37
CA ASP A 250 -33.51 -21.48 -17.49
C ASP A 250 -34.24 -20.80 -18.65
N ALA A 251 -34.13 -19.48 -18.78
CA ALA A 251 -34.74 -18.75 -19.88
C ALA A 251 -34.17 -19.19 -21.25
N GLN A 252 -32.86 -19.40 -21.36
CA GLN A 252 -32.23 -19.90 -22.59
C GLN A 252 -32.62 -21.35 -22.90
N LEU A 253 -32.65 -22.23 -21.90
CA LEU A 253 -33.05 -23.64 -22.07
C LEU A 253 -34.53 -23.77 -22.46
N ARG A 254 -35.40 -22.92 -21.89
CA ARG A 254 -36.81 -22.83 -22.30
C ARG A 254 -36.95 -22.28 -23.73
N LYS A 255 -36.21 -21.24 -24.10
CA LYS A 255 -36.20 -20.70 -25.48
C LYS A 255 -35.71 -21.72 -26.50
N ASN A 256 -34.68 -22.49 -26.15
CA ASN A 256 -34.13 -23.53 -27.00
C ASN A 256 -35.01 -24.80 -27.03
N GLY A 257 -36.13 -24.82 -26.29
CA GLY A 257 -37.08 -25.93 -26.29
C GLY A 257 -36.55 -27.21 -25.64
N VAL A 258 -35.50 -27.13 -24.81
CA VAL A 258 -34.95 -28.30 -24.10
C VAL A 258 -35.94 -28.82 -23.07
N PHE A 259 -36.63 -27.91 -22.37
CA PHE A 259 -37.75 -28.25 -21.52
C PHE A 259 -39.02 -28.36 -22.36
N TYR A 260 -39.37 -29.58 -22.74
CA TYR A 260 -40.61 -29.90 -23.44
C TYR A 260 -41.63 -30.51 -22.47
N ASP A 261 -42.91 -30.31 -22.76
CA ASP A 261 -43.97 -31.03 -22.07
C ASP A 261 -43.94 -32.51 -22.52
N PRO A 262 -43.70 -33.46 -21.61
CA PRO A 262 -43.65 -34.88 -21.95
C PRO A 262 -44.95 -35.38 -22.59
N LEU A 263 -46.11 -34.82 -22.21
CA LEU A 263 -47.40 -35.19 -22.80
C LEU A 263 -47.48 -34.73 -24.25
N LYS A 264 -47.13 -33.47 -24.52
CA LYS A 264 -47.15 -32.94 -25.90
C LYS A 264 -46.22 -33.73 -26.82
N ARG A 265 -45.01 -34.07 -26.34
CA ARG A 265 -44.05 -34.88 -27.12
C ARG A 265 -44.55 -36.30 -27.34
N LEU A 266 -45.14 -36.94 -26.33
CA LEU A 266 -45.73 -38.27 -26.46
C LEU A 266 -46.87 -38.30 -27.49
N VAL A 267 -47.69 -37.24 -27.52
CA VAL A 267 -48.74 -37.08 -28.53
C VAL A 267 -48.12 -36.95 -29.91
N GLU A 268 -47.16 -36.04 -30.10
CA GLU A 268 -46.52 -35.78 -31.39
C GLU A 268 -45.74 -37.00 -31.92
N THR A 269 -44.96 -37.71 -31.09
CA THR A 269 -44.11 -38.80 -31.57
C THR A 269 -44.78 -40.16 -31.52
N GLY A 270 -45.67 -40.40 -30.55
CA GLY A 270 -46.32 -41.69 -30.32
C GLY A 270 -47.72 -41.73 -30.92
N PHE A 271 -48.62 -40.90 -30.40
CA PHE A 271 -50.04 -40.95 -30.76
C PHE A 271 -50.29 -40.57 -32.23
N MET A 272 -49.67 -39.49 -32.73
CA MET A 272 -49.85 -39.08 -34.13
C MET A 272 -49.34 -40.16 -35.08
N LYS A 273 -48.17 -40.75 -34.78
CA LYS A 273 -47.63 -41.85 -35.58
C LYS A 273 -48.59 -43.05 -35.59
N TRP A 274 -49.09 -43.45 -34.42
CA TRP A 274 -50.06 -44.54 -34.31
C TRP A 274 -51.36 -44.23 -35.06
N MET A 275 -51.89 -43.00 -34.94
CA MET A 275 -53.12 -42.57 -35.59
C MET A 275 -52.98 -42.56 -37.11
N TYR A 276 -51.86 -42.05 -37.64
CA TYR A 276 -51.58 -42.13 -39.08
C TYR A 276 -51.43 -43.57 -39.55
N THR A 277 -50.71 -44.44 -38.84
CA THR A 277 -50.61 -45.86 -39.23
C THR A 277 -51.95 -46.58 -39.20
N GLN A 278 -52.84 -46.22 -38.27
CA GLN A 278 -54.17 -46.81 -38.19
C GLN A 278 -55.11 -46.27 -39.29
N ALA A 279 -54.97 -44.99 -39.65
CA ALA A 279 -55.67 -44.39 -40.77
C ALA A 279 -55.21 -45.01 -42.10
N ASP A 280 -53.89 -45.16 -42.29
CA ASP A 280 -53.32 -45.84 -43.46
C ASP A 280 -53.83 -47.28 -43.55
N ALA A 281 -53.82 -48.03 -42.45
CA ALA A 281 -54.36 -49.40 -42.43
C ALA A 281 -55.87 -49.47 -42.78
N ALA A 282 -56.66 -48.47 -42.36
CA ALA A 282 -58.07 -48.39 -42.72
C ALA A 282 -58.26 -48.05 -44.21
N VAL A 283 -57.45 -47.12 -44.74
CA VAL A 283 -57.46 -46.78 -46.17
C VAL A 283 -57.01 -47.98 -47.00
N ASP A 284 -55.95 -48.67 -46.62
CA ASP A 284 -55.47 -49.87 -47.30
C ASP A 284 -56.52 -50.98 -47.28
N ALA A 285 -57.20 -51.19 -46.14
CA ALA A 285 -58.32 -52.13 -46.06
C ALA A 285 -59.44 -51.73 -47.05
N HIS A 286 -59.79 -50.46 -47.14
CA HIS A 286 -60.77 -49.97 -48.11
C HIS A 286 -60.31 -50.16 -49.56
N LEU A 287 -59.04 -49.86 -49.87
CA LEU A 287 -58.47 -50.04 -51.20
C LEU A 287 -58.46 -51.52 -51.61
N VAL A 288 -58.08 -52.43 -50.70
CA VAL A 288 -58.13 -53.87 -50.94
C VAL A 288 -59.56 -54.34 -51.15
N THR A 289 -60.53 -53.87 -50.36
CA THR A 289 -61.94 -54.22 -50.58
C THR A 289 -62.47 -53.69 -51.92
N HIS A 290 -62.06 -52.50 -52.34
CA HIS A 290 -62.42 -51.96 -53.64
C HIS A 290 -61.81 -52.78 -54.78
N ALA A 291 -60.52 -53.12 -54.70
CA ALA A 291 -59.86 -53.97 -55.69
C ALA A 291 -60.53 -55.35 -55.80
N LEU A 292 -60.84 -55.99 -54.67
CA LEU A 292 -61.56 -57.27 -54.66
C LEU A 292 -62.99 -57.15 -55.21
N LEU A 293 -63.69 -56.05 -54.94
CA LEU A 293 -65.02 -55.80 -55.50
C LEU A 293 -64.94 -55.58 -57.01
N ASP A 294 -63.95 -54.84 -57.49
CA ASP A 294 -63.72 -54.62 -58.92
C ASP A 294 -63.38 -55.95 -59.63
N ASP A 295 -62.51 -56.78 -59.05
CA ASP A 295 -62.20 -58.13 -59.56
C ASP A 295 -63.45 -59.03 -59.60
N LEU A 296 -64.29 -59.00 -58.55
CA LEU A 296 -65.54 -59.74 -58.50
C LEU A 296 -66.55 -59.25 -59.54
N LEU A 297 -66.64 -57.93 -59.74
CA LEU A 297 -67.50 -57.33 -60.77
C LEU A 297 -67.01 -57.71 -62.16
N GLU A 298 -65.71 -57.61 -62.44
CA GLU A 298 -65.09 -58.04 -63.70
C GLU A 298 -65.36 -59.52 -63.97
N TYR A 299 -65.16 -60.39 -62.99
CA TYR A 299 -65.44 -61.82 -63.11
C TYR A 299 -66.93 -62.10 -63.37
N SER A 300 -67.84 -61.40 -62.69
CA SER A 300 -69.28 -61.55 -62.89
C SER A 300 -69.74 -61.08 -64.27
N LEU A 301 -69.19 -59.97 -64.78
CA LEU A 301 -69.47 -59.44 -66.11
C LEU A 301 -68.89 -60.33 -67.20
N HIS A 302 -67.69 -60.88 -67.01
CA HIS A 302 -67.08 -61.84 -67.92
C HIS A 302 -67.96 -63.10 -68.06
N LYS A 303 -68.44 -63.66 -66.94
CA LYS A 303 -69.41 -64.78 -66.96
C LYS A 303 -70.71 -64.43 -67.70
N GLN A 304 -71.25 -63.23 -67.47
CA GLN A 304 -72.46 -62.80 -68.19
C GLN A 304 -72.22 -62.65 -69.69
N ARG A 305 -71.05 -62.15 -70.12
CA ARG A 305 -70.67 -62.08 -71.55
C ARG A 305 -70.60 -63.46 -72.17
N ILE A 306 -69.98 -64.44 -71.49
CA ILE A 306 -69.91 -65.83 -71.97
C ILE A 306 -71.32 -66.43 -72.09
N LEU A 307 -72.21 -66.21 -71.12
CA LEU A 307 -73.59 -66.66 -71.24
C LEU A 307 -74.34 -66.00 -72.41
N ALA A 308 -74.07 -64.71 -72.65
CA ALA A 308 -74.67 -63.98 -73.77
C ALA A 308 -74.12 -64.42 -75.13
N THR A 309 -72.84 -64.79 -75.24
CA THR A 309 -72.28 -65.36 -76.48
C THR A 309 -72.85 -66.75 -76.74
N LEU A 310 -72.96 -67.59 -75.71
CA LEU A 310 -73.61 -68.91 -75.81
C LEU A 310 -75.07 -68.81 -76.27
N ALA A 311 -75.83 -67.82 -75.78
CA ALA A 311 -77.20 -67.58 -76.21
C ALA A 311 -77.35 -67.17 -77.68
N ARG A 312 -76.28 -66.68 -78.32
CA ARG A 312 -76.26 -66.26 -79.73
C ARG A 312 -75.83 -67.36 -80.71
N LEU A 313 -75.34 -68.49 -80.21
CA LEU A 313 -74.90 -69.60 -81.06
C LEU A 313 -76.09 -70.39 -81.63
N PRO A 314 -75.98 -70.91 -82.86
CA PRO A 314 -77.06 -71.68 -83.48
C PRO A 314 -77.28 -73.01 -82.74
N THR A 315 -78.51 -73.27 -82.33
CA THR A 315 -78.92 -74.56 -81.76
C THR A 315 -79.27 -75.56 -82.86
N THR A 316 -78.82 -76.80 -82.72
CA THR A 316 -79.26 -77.92 -83.57
C THR A 316 -80.74 -78.27 -83.29
N GLY A 317 -81.40 -78.98 -84.21
CA GLY A 317 -82.86 -79.23 -84.20
C GLY A 317 -83.44 -79.83 -82.91
N ASP A 318 -82.59 -80.41 -82.05
CA ASP A 318 -82.96 -81.01 -80.76
C ASP A 318 -82.69 -80.10 -79.54
N GLY A 319 -82.37 -78.81 -79.74
CA GLY A 319 -82.09 -77.86 -78.66
C GLY A 319 -80.69 -78.01 -78.04
N CYS A 320 -79.78 -78.69 -78.74
CA CYS A 320 -78.40 -78.88 -78.29
C CYS A 320 -77.44 -77.86 -78.91
N LEU A 321 -76.48 -77.38 -78.12
CA LEU A 321 -75.36 -76.54 -78.56
C LEU A 321 -74.20 -77.40 -79.04
N LEU A 322 -73.51 -76.90 -80.07
CA LEU A 322 -72.26 -77.42 -80.58
C LEU A 322 -71.24 -76.27 -80.53
N LEU A 323 -70.27 -76.40 -79.64
CA LEU A 323 -69.26 -75.37 -79.36
C LEU A 323 -68.01 -75.69 -80.17
N ASP A 324 -67.50 -74.73 -80.94
CA ASP A 324 -66.22 -74.91 -81.64
C ASP A 324 -65.08 -74.90 -80.61
N ALA A 325 -64.18 -75.89 -80.69
CA ALA A 325 -63.08 -76.07 -79.74
C ALA A 325 -61.70 -76.14 -80.43
N ARG A 326 -61.63 -75.78 -81.73
CA ARG A 326 -60.40 -75.82 -82.53
C ARG A 326 -59.28 -74.93 -82.04
N HIS A 327 -59.61 -73.86 -81.31
CA HIS A 327 -58.65 -72.93 -80.73
C HIS A 327 -58.12 -73.36 -79.35
N VAL A 328 -58.65 -74.46 -78.79
CA VAL A 328 -58.17 -75.05 -77.53
C VAL A 328 -57.34 -76.29 -77.88
N ASP A 329 -56.06 -76.08 -78.19
CA ASP A 329 -55.12 -77.12 -78.60
C ASP A 329 -55.01 -78.28 -77.60
N LEU A 330 -55.30 -78.00 -76.32
CA LEU A 330 -55.24 -78.96 -75.22
C LEU A 330 -56.32 -80.06 -75.30
N TRP A 331 -57.45 -79.82 -75.97
CA TRP A 331 -58.58 -80.77 -75.95
C TRP A 331 -58.63 -81.68 -77.18
N ASN A 332 -57.85 -81.41 -78.22
CA ASN A 332 -57.69 -82.23 -79.43
C ASN A 332 -59.02 -82.73 -80.05
N VAL A 333 -60.08 -81.93 -79.91
CA VAL A 333 -61.45 -82.22 -80.35
C VAL A 333 -61.95 -81.04 -81.19
N PRO A 334 -62.50 -81.28 -82.40
CA PRO A 334 -62.88 -80.21 -83.31
C PRO A 334 -64.15 -79.45 -82.90
N ALA A 335 -65.03 -80.03 -82.09
CA ALA A 335 -66.19 -79.38 -81.50
C ALA A 335 -66.71 -80.15 -80.27
N VAL A 336 -67.16 -79.41 -79.25
CA VAL A 336 -67.77 -79.95 -78.03
C VAL A 336 -69.29 -79.91 -78.18
N GLY A 337 -69.93 -81.07 -78.34
CA GLY A 337 -71.39 -81.21 -78.49
C GLY A 337 -71.83 -82.59 -78.98
N PRO A 338 -73.12 -82.96 -78.85
CA PRO A 338 -74.26 -82.10 -78.49
C PRO A 338 -74.43 -81.92 -76.97
N ILE A 339 -74.51 -80.66 -76.51
CA ILE A 339 -74.79 -80.32 -75.11
C ILE A 339 -76.21 -79.74 -74.99
N ALA A 340 -77.04 -80.27 -74.09
CA ALA A 340 -78.37 -79.76 -73.84
C ALA A 340 -78.32 -78.32 -73.28
N TYR A 341 -78.91 -77.36 -74.00
CA TYR A 341 -78.91 -75.95 -73.60
C TYR A 341 -80.33 -75.43 -73.39
N SER A 342 -80.51 -74.68 -72.31
CA SER A 342 -81.73 -73.95 -72.02
C SER A 342 -81.37 -72.52 -71.57
N PRO A 343 -82.15 -71.49 -71.95
CA PRO A 343 -81.94 -70.10 -71.51
C PRO A 343 -82.00 -69.90 -69.97
N ARG A 344 -82.47 -70.91 -69.23
CA ARG A 344 -82.54 -70.90 -67.76
C ARG A 344 -81.35 -71.59 -67.08
N HIS A 345 -80.43 -72.20 -67.82
CA HIS A 345 -79.27 -72.88 -67.23
C HIS A 345 -78.26 -71.86 -66.70
N THR A 346 -77.85 -72.04 -65.43
CA THR A 346 -76.79 -71.25 -64.79
C THR A 346 -75.43 -71.62 -65.37
N PHE A 347 -74.44 -70.71 -65.31
CA PHE A 347 -73.07 -70.95 -65.76
C PHE A 347 -72.47 -72.28 -65.25
N ALA A 348 -72.65 -72.59 -63.95
CA ALA A 348 -72.18 -73.83 -63.34
C ALA A 348 -72.85 -75.10 -63.90
N VAL A 349 -74.13 -75.00 -64.29
CA VAL A 349 -74.87 -76.11 -64.89
C VAL A 349 -74.31 -76.39 -66.29
N ILE A 350 -74.05 -75.36 -67.09
CA ILE A 350 -73.48 -75.50 -68.44
C ILE A 350 -72.05 -76.06 -68.38
N GLU A 351 -71.23 -75.61 -67.42
CA GLU A 351 -69.91 -76.22 -67.18
C GLU A 351 -70.00 -77.70 -66.83
N ALA A 352 -70.93 -78.10 -65.95
CA ALA A 352 -71.11 -79.50 -65.58
C ALA A 352 -71.55 -80.37 -66.77
N HIS A 353 -72.32 -79.83 -67.72
CA HIS A 353 -72.68 -80.56 -68.94
C HIS A 353 -71.49 -80.69 -69.91
N ILE A 354 -70.63 -79.68 -70.00
CA ILE A 354 -69.38 -79.74 -70.78
C ILE A 354 -68.41 -80.74 -70.15
N GLU A 355 -68.29 -80.73 -68.81
CA GLU A 355 -67.47 -81.67 -68.05
C GLU A 355 -67.95 -83.11 -68.24
N ALA A 356 -69.26 -83.36 -68.13
CA ALA A 356 -69.85 -84.69 -68.38
C ALA A 356 -69.65 -85.17 -69.83
N TRP A 357 -69.69 -84.26 -70.81
CA TRP A 357 -69.42 -84.60 -72.20
C TRP A 357 -67.94 -84.91 -72.46
N LEU A 358 -67.02 -84.13 -71.89
CA LEU A 358 -65.57 -84.34 -72.03
C LEU A 358 -65.08 -85.61 -71.32
N GLN A 359 -65.66 -85.97 -70.17
CA GLN A 359 -65.38 -87.22 -69.47
C GLN A 359 -65.97 -88.45 -70.18
N GLY A 360 -67.02 -88.28 -70.97
CA GLY A 360 -67.64 -89.34 -71.77
C GLY A 360 -66.90 -89.70 -73.06
N ASN A 361 -65.98 -88.84 -73.52
CA ASN A 361 -65.16 -89.09 -74.71
C ASN A 361 -63.81 -89.74 -74.33
N GLU A 362 -63.52 -90.92 -74.90
CA GLU A 362 -62.30 -91.70 -74.62
C GLU A 362 -60.99 -90.94 -74.96
N SER A 363 -61.06 -89.90 -75.81
CA SER A 363 -59.91 -89.07 -76.19
C SER A 363 -59.59 -87.92 -75.23
N THR A 364 -60.49 -87.58 -74.28
CA THR A 364 -60.38 -86.39 -73.41
C THR A 364 -60.48 -86.68 -71.91
N ALA A 365 -60.60 -87.95 -71.50
CA ALA A 365 -60.90 -88.34 -70.13
C ALA A 365 -59.78 -88.05 -69.08
N GLU A 366 -58.54 -87.79 -69.51
CA GLU A 366 -57.38 -87.56 -68.61
C GLU A 366 -56.97 -86.08 -68.46
N LEU A 367 -57.77 -85.13 -68.93
CA LEU A 367 -57.42 -83.70 -68.88
C LEU A 367 -57.75 -83.04 -67.53
N PRO A 368 -56.81 -82.29 -66.90
CA PRO A 368 -57.10 -81.50 -65.69
C PRO A 368 -58.05 -80.35 -66.01
N ARG A 369 -58.99 -80.07 -65.10
CA ARG A 369 -59.91 -78.94 -65.21
C ARG A 369 -59.12 -77.62 -65.25
N PRO A 370 -59.36 -76.72 -66.23
CA PRO A 370 -58.70 -75.42 -66.28
C PRO A 370 -59.02 -74.56 -65.06
N ASP A 371 -58.06 -73.76 -64.58
CA ASP A 371 -58.20 -72.92 -63.36
C ASP A 371 -59.38 -71.93 -63.41
N GLY A 372 -59.81 -71.53 -64.61
CA GLY A 372 -60.99 -70.68 -64.87
C GLY A 372 -62.26 -71.41 -65.30
N GLY A 373 -62.21 -72.74 -65.43
CA GLY A 373 -63.32 -73.58 -65.92
C GLY A 373 -63.36 -73.73 -67.45
N TYR A 374 -64.11 -74.74 -67.92
CA TYR A 374 -64.14 -75.13 -69.34
C TYR A 374 -64.72 -74.05 -70.25
N LEU A 375 -65.70 -73.27 -69.75
CA LEU A 375 -66.30 -72.20 -70.54
C LEU A 375 -65.37 -71.00 -70.76
N GLN A 376 -64.50 -70.71 -69.80
CA GLN A 376 -63.50 -69.65 -69.92
C GLN A 376 -62.37 -70.02 -70.89
N ALA A 377 -62.05 -71.33 -71.00
CA ALA A 377 -61.10 -71.82 -72.00
C ALA A 377 -61.66 -71.77 -73.43
N LEU A 378 -62.98 -71.96 -73.60
CA LEU A 378 -63.65 -71.87 -74.89
C LEU A 378 -63.91 -70.43 -75.35
N PHE A 379 -64.04 -69.48 -74.42
CA PHE A 379 -64.31 -68.07 -74.70
C PHE A 379 -63.34 -67.20 -73.89
N PRO A 380 -62.12 -66.95 -74.42
CA PRO A 380 -61.12 -66.11 -73.76
C PRO A 380 -61.55 -64.65 -73.60
#